data_AF-A0A6C2URI0-F1
#
_entry.id   AF-A0A6C2URI0-F1
#
_cell.length_a   1.000
_cell.length_b   1.000
_cell.length_c   1.000
_cell.angle_alpha   90.00
_cell.angle_beta   90.00
_cell.angle_gamma   90.00
#
_symmetry.space_group_name_H-M   'P 1'
#
loop_
_entity.id
_entity.type
_entity.pdbx_description
1 polymer ?
#
loop_
_entity_poly.entity_id
_entity_poly.type
_entity_poly.pdbx_seq_one_letter_code
_entity_poly.pdbx_strand_id
1 'polypeptide(L)' 'MTYLEGNHAIKTQTHHYIRYADGSEELYADDDPWNITNLAIQPEQKPVLQRHRELMDEALENGN' A
#
# COMPACT_ATOMS: atom_id res chain seq x y z
N MET A 1 4.04 10.16 -10.19
CA MET A 1 5.41 9.73 -10.52
C MET A 1 5.99 9.08 -9.28
N THR A 2 5.90 7.76 -9.16
CA THR A 2 6.73 7.02 -8.22
C THR A 2 8.14 7.01 -8.82
N TYR A 3 9.04 7.76 -8.19
CA TYR A 3 10.46 7.76 -8.54
C TYR A 3 11.03 6.39 -8.17
N LEU A 4 11.68 5.73 -9.13
CA LEU A 4 12.32 4.39 -9.09
C LEU A 4 11.45 3.22 -9.58
N GLU A 5 12.05 2.42 -10.48
CA GLU A 5 11.54 1.15 -11.01
C GLU A 5 11.30 0.16 -9.85
N GLY A 6 10.12 -0.46 -9.80
CA GLY A 6 9.73 -1.42 -8.75
C GLY A 6 8.99 -0.84 -7.55
N ASN A 7 8.81 0.48 -7.47
CA ASN A 7 7.92 1.10 -6.48
C ASN A 7 6.47 1.09 -6.99
N HIS A 8 5.58 0.47 -6.21
CA HIS A 8 4.16 0.34 -6.55
C HIS A 8 3.29 1.02 -5.50
N ALA A 9 2.25 1.71 -5.95
CA ALA A 9 1.26 2.30 -5.07
C ALA A 9 -0.14 2.06 -5.63
N ILE A 10 -1.07 1.67 -4.77
CA ILE A 10 -2.50 1.59 -5.08
C ILE A 10 -3.29 2.46 -4.11
N LYS A 11 -4.34 3.10 -4.61
CA LYS A 11 -5.33 3.81 -3.81
C LYS A 11 -6.65 3.04 -3.91
N THR A 12 -7.18 2.64 -2.76
CA THR A 12 -8.53 2.07 -2.64
C THR A 12 -9.49 3.14 -2.12
N GLN A 13 -10.77 2.77 -1.91
CA GLN A 13 -11.72 3.67 -1.25
C GLN A 13 -11.42 3.92 0.22
N THR A 14 -10.59 3.09 0.85
CA THR A 14 -10.36 3.13 2.30
C THR A 14 -8.90 3.40 2.68
N HIS A 15 -7.94 3.13 1.79
CA HIS A 15 -6.53 3.24 2.11
C HIS A 15 -5.65 3.63 0.91
N HIS A 16 -4.48 4.15 1.23
CA HIS A 16 -3.33 4.27 0.34
C HIS A 16 -2.30 3.21 0.72
N TYR A 17 -1.96 2.31 -0.18
CA TYR A 17 -0.95 1.28 0.04
C TYR A 17 0.22 1.46 -0.90
N ILE A 18 1.43 1.44 -0.35
CA ILE A 18 2.69 1.62 -1.07
C ILE A 18 3.60 0.44 -0.73
N ARG A 19 4.19 -0.16 -1.75
CA ARG A 19 5.23 -1.19 -1.66
C ARG A 19 6.46 -0.70 -2.40
N TYR A 20 7.57 -0.59 -1.70
CA TYR A 20 8.84 -0.15 -2.26
C TYR A 20 9.66 -1.35 -2.77
N ALA A 21 10.59 -1.08 -3.68
CA ALA A 21 11.46 -2.10 -4.27
C ALA A 21 12.35 -2.81 -3.24
N ASP A 22 12.63 -2.18 -2.09
CA ASP A 22 13.38 -2.78 -0.98
C ASP A 22 12.53 -3.70 -0.07
N GLY A 23 11.24 -3.84 -0.38
CA GLY A 23 10.29 -4.65 0.38
C GLY A 23 9.65 -3.91 1.56
N SER A 24 10.00 -2.64 1.81
CA SER A 24 9.30 -1.82 2.80
C SER A 24 7.89 -1.46 2.33
N GLU A 25 7.00 -1.26 3.30
CA GLU A 25 5.58 -1.07 3.05
C GLU A 25 5.03 0.10 3.87
N GLU A 26 4.14 0.87 3.25
CA GLU A 26 3.36 1.90 3.91
C GLU A 26 1.87 1.68 3.63
N LEU A 27 1.06 1.89 4.67
CA LEU A 27 -0.39 1.81 4.58
C LEU A 27 -0.98 3.00 5.33
N TYR A 28 -1.77 3.82 4.66
CA TYR A 28 -2.44 4.99 5.25
C TYR A 28 -3.95 4.85 5.08
N ALA A 29 -4.73 5.28 6.05
CA ALA A 29 -6.18 5.37 5.90
C ALA A 29 -6.54 6.56 4.99
N ASP A 30 -7.63 6.45 4.21
CA ASP A 30 -8.07 7.53 3.31
C ASP A 30 -8.51 8.79 4.08
N ASP A 31 -8.95 8.64 5.33
CA ASP A 31 -9.30 9.74 6.24
C ASP A 31 -8.09 10.38 6.94
N ASP A 32 -6.86 9.92 6.65
CA ASP A 32 -5.61 10.57 7.04
C ASP A 32 -5.05 11.39 5.84
N PRO A 33 -5.54 12.63 5.60
CA PRO A 33 -5.22 13.40 4.41
C PRO A 33 -3.74 13.75 4.27
N TRP A 34 -2.99 13.63 5.36
CA TRP A 34 -1.56 13.94 5.41
C TRP A 34 -0.68 12.69 5.43
N ASN A 35 -1.27 11.48 5.38
CA ASN A 35 -0.56 10.20 5.43
C ASN A 35 0.47 10.17 6.58
N ILE A 36 0.07 10.62 7.77
CA ILE A 36 0.96 10.72 8.94
C ILE A 36 1.14 9.35 9.59
N THR A 37 0.07 8.56 9.65
CA THR A 37 0.04 7.32 10.42
C THR A 37 0.28 6.13 9.51
N ASN A 38 1.52 5.62 9.48
CA ASN A 38 1.79 4.35 8.81
C ASN A 38 1.15 3.20 9.62
N LEU A 39 0.08 2.63 9.09
CA LEU A 39 -0.63 1.49 9.65
C LEU A 39 0.11 0.16 9.42
N ALA A 40 1.02 0.08 8.46
CA ALA A 40 1.74 -1.16 8.14
C ALA A 40 2.64 -1.64 9.30
N ILE A 41 3.08 -0.72 10.17
CA ILE A 41 3.89 -1.04 11.35
C ILE A 41 3.04 -1.46 12.57
N GLN A 42 1.70 -1.36 12.49
CA GLN A 42 0.81 -1.70 13.59
C GLN A 42 0.42 -3.18 13.52
N PRO A 43 0.70 -4.00 14.55
CA PRO A 43 0.37 -5.43 14.53
C PRO A 43 -1.11 -5.73 14.31
N GLU A 44 -1.98 -4.84 14.77
CA GLU A 44 -3.44 -4.93 14.65
C GLU A 44 -3.92 -4.78 13.20
N GLN A 45 -3.14 -4.10 12.36
CA GLN A 45 -3.45 -3.82 10.96
C GLN A 45 -2.94 -4.90 10.00
N LYS A 46 -2.31 -5.97 10.50
CA LYS A 46 -1.82 -7.08 9.68
C LYS A 46 -2.88 -7.65 8.72
N PRO A 47 -4.16 -7.86 9.12
CA PRO A 47 -5.18 -8.35 8.20
C PRO A 47 -5.47 -7.35 7.06
N VAL A 48 -5.50 -6.06 7.39
CA VAL A 48 -5.76 -4.98 6.41
C VAL A 48 -4.59 -4.84 5.44
N LEU A 49 -3.36 -4.88 5.96
CA LEU A 49 -2.14 -4.87 5.16
C LEU A 49 -2.10 -6.06 4.20
N GLN A 50 -2.42 -7.26 4.68
CA GLN A 50 -2.46 -8.45 3.84
C GLN A 50 -3.47 -8.31 2.68
N ARG A 51 -4.65 -7.75 2.95
CA ARG A 51 -5.64 -7.51 1.89
C ARG A 51 -5.12 -6.55 0.82
N HIS A 52 -4.39 -5.51 1.20
CA HIS A 52 -3.84 -4.56 0.24
C HIS A 52 -2.66 -5.13 -0.56
N ARG A 53 -1.93 -6.09 0.01
CA ARG A 53 -0.93 -6.85 -0.74
C ARG A 53 -1.57 -7.61 -1.90
N GLU A 54 -2.63 -8.37 -1.61
CA GLU A 54 -3.37 -9.15 -2.62
C GLU A 54 -3.95 -8.25 -3.71
N LEU A 55 -4.54 -7.10 -3.34
CA LEU A 55 -5.08 -6.13 -4.31
C LEU A 55 -4.00 -5.56 -5.23
N MET A 56 -2.80 -5.32 -4.70
CA MET A 56 -1.67 -4.86 -5.51
C MET A 56 -1.20 -5.96 -6.46
N ASP A 57 -1.07 -7.20 -5.97
CA ASP A 57 -0.65 -8.32 -6.80
C ASP A 57 -1.65 -8.54 -7.95
N GLU A 58 -2.96 -8.51 -7.67
CA GLU A 58 -4.03 -8.55 -8.68
C GLU A 58 -3.93 -7.38 -9.67
N ALA A 59 -3.66 -6.16 -9.20
CA ALA A 59 -3.51 -5.00 -10.07
C ALA A 59 -2.30 -5.10 -11.00
N LEU A 60 -1.21 -5.73 -10.54
CA LEU A 60 -0.01 -5.98 -11.34
C LEU A 60 -0.23 -7.10 -12.37
N GLU A 61 -0.94 -8.16 -12.00
CA GLU A 61 -1.29 -9.25 -12.91
C GLU A 61 -2.24 -8.80 -14.03
N ASN A 62 -3.21 -7.94 -13.73
CA ASN A 62 -4.17 -7.42 -14.71
C ASN A 62 -3.63 -6.26 -15.56
N GLY A 63 -2.50 -5.66 -15.17
CA GLY A 63 -1.88 -4.52 -15.84
C GLY A 63 -0.87 -4.88 -16.95
N ASN A 64 -0.68 -6.18 -17.22
CA ASN A 64 0.28 -6.73 -18.18
C ASN A 64 -0.41 -7.36 -19.40
#